data_AF-A1UPD0-F1
#
_entry.id   AF-A1UPD0-F1
#
_cell.length_a   1.000
_cell.length_b   1.000
_cell.length_c   1.000
_cell.angle_alpha   90.00
_cell.angle_beta   90.00
_cell.angle_gamma   90.00
#
_symmetry.space_group_name_H-M   'P 1'
#
loop_
_entity.id
_entity.type
_entity.pdbx_description
1 polymer ?
#
loop_
_entity_poly.entity_id
_entity_poly.type
_entity_poly.pdbx_seq_one_letter_code
_entity_poly.pdbx_strand_id
1 'polypeptide(L)'
;MTSPTEQRRAFDAAMDSYRSGDRATALGIFTRVTADNPAMSDAWLGRLACGDQELDTLAGAHENSRALYRETRRIGLKAGELHAVIVAPLYLTLPVWSRATLALAYASALIRAEQYAQAASLLDHPVITEDTQAAQWRQFITATLHYRTRRWPDLLGATAVSPPPEATYVLEPVSAAVAALTAAASASLGQFQTALDTADKIHTDNPYVSADVALTRGWCLRELGDPDAALAAFRAAAVEGQLLPAAQQAIDDPSYRLVVTDPETIATRTDKWDPATETSRAQRDAAALAEEQKEVLANAKRRLDELIGLEGPKEQIAVWRTEIQIDQLMAAQGDETSSTGENHMVLEGPPGTAKTTFARIVAEILFGLGKIQRPEVMEVTEEDLVVGYVSQTAQRMKEVCEEALGGVLFIDEAYRLVPETEGHSFGKDAINTLLKYMEDFRDRLVVIVAGYPKEMRRFLAANPGLASRFNFTLTFTSYTADEIVAIGRHIAGKEKIAIAEEAWPMLHAEATRLRATPTDAGTALDIAGNGRYARKVVVACKRERARRLSSNTPEELAALAAADPSLLVVNTDDMARALASSQSGDISAAPAT
;
A
#
# COMPACT_ATOMS: atom_id res chain seq x y z
N MET A 1 -26.14 -49.95 -33.64
CA MET A 1 -27.40 -50.06 -34.44
C MET A 1 -27.09 -49.64 -35.85
N THR A 2 -27.43 -50.47 -36.85
CA THR A 2 -26.92 -50.30 -38.22
C THR A 2 -27.87 -49.53 -39.16
N SER A 3 -29.16 -49.42 -38.82
CA SER A 3 -30.14 -48.69 -39.65
C SER A 3 -30.84 -47.55 -38.89
N PRO A 4 -31.24 -46.45 -39.57
CA PRO A 4 -32.05 -45.38 -38.97
C PRO A 4 -33.37 -45.88 -38.37
N THR A 5 -33.93 -46.96 -38.93
CA THR A 5 -35.15 -47.60 -38.43
C THR A 5 -34.92 -48.30 -37.09
N GLU A 6 -33.80 -49.00 -36.92
CA GLU A 6 -33.41 -49.61 -35.64
C GLU A 6 -33.19 -48.55 -34.56
N GLN A 7 -32.52 -47.45 -34.92
CA GLN A 7 -32.26 -46.34 -33.99
C GLN A 7 -33.56 -45.68 -33.51
N ARG A 8 -34.52 -45.46 -34.41
CA ARG A 8 -35.85 -44.92 -34.05
C ARG A 8 -36.64 -45.88 -33.17
N ARG A 9 -36.65 -47.17 -33.47
CA ARG A 9 -37.30 -48.19 -32.61
C ARG A 9 -36.68 -48.25 -31.22
N ALA A 10 -35.37 -48.09 -31.13
CA ALA A 10 -34.68 -48.04 -29.84
C ALA A 10 -35.03 -46.79 -29.05
N PHE A 11 -35.13 -45.63 -29.69
CA PHE A 11 -35.62 -44.41 -29.05
C PHE A 11 -37.05 -44.59 -28.52
N ASP A 12 -37.95 -45.20 -29.32
CA ASP A 12 -39.33 -45.47 -28.92
C ASP A 12 -39.39 -46.41 -27.70
N ALA A 13 -38.59 -47.48 -27.69
CA ALA A 13 -38.47 -48.39 -26.55
C ALA A 13 -37.87 -47.74 -25.29
N ALA A 14 -36.93 -46.81 -25.46
CA ALA A 14 -36.40 -46.01 -24.36
C ALA A 14 -37.48 -45.11 -23.75
N MET A 15 -38.32 -44.50 -24.59
CA MET A 15 -39.44 -43.67 -24.15
C MET A 15 -40.53 -44.48 -23.45
N ASP A 16 -40.81 -45.70 -23.88
CA ASP A 16 -41.73 -46.60 -23.19
C ASP A 16 -41.22 -46.95 -21.77
N SER A 17 -39.93 -47.26 -21.66
CA SER A 17 -39.26 -47.51 -20.37
C SER A 17 -39.23 -46.26 -19.49
N TYR A 18 -39.01 -45.09 -20.08
CA TYR A 18 -39.05 -43.81 -19.38
C TYR A 18 -40.46 -43.52 -18.82
N ARG A 19 -41.51 -43.78 -19.60
CA ARG A 19 -42.92 -43.56 -19.19
C ARG A 19 -43.39 -44.56 -18.12
N SER A 20 -42.86 -45.78 -18.13
CA SER A 20 -43.16 -46.79 -17.09
C SER A 20 -42.44 -46.53 -15.77
N GLY A 21 -41.54 -45.55 -15.71
CA GLY A 21 -40.75 -45.20 -14.53
C GLY A 21 -39.42 -45.96 -14.42
N ASP A 22 -39.12 -46.87 -15.36
CA ASP A 22 -37.84 -47.57 -15.41
C ASP A 22 -36.73 -46.70 -16.03
N ARG A 23 -36.24 -45.76 -15.21
CA ARG A 23 -35.17 -44.82 -15.58
C ARG A 23 -33.85 -45.50 -15.94
N ALA A 24 -33.53 -46.61 -15.29
CA ALA A 24 -32.26 -47.31 -15.51
C ALA A 24 -32.22 -47.97 -16.89
N THR A 25 -33.29 -48.68 -17.26
CA THR A 25 -33.40 -49.28 -18.60
C THR A 25 -33.49 -48.20 -19.68
N ALA A 26 -34.27 -47.15 -19.44
CA ALA A 26 -34.37 -46.02 -20.36
C ALA A 26 -32.98 -45.38 -20.62
N LEU A 27 -32.22 -45.11 -19.55
CA LEU A 27 -30.86 -44.57 -19.65
C LEU A 27 -29.95 -45.48 -20.46
N GLY A 28 -29.93 -46.78 -20.18
CA GLY A 28 -29.10 -47.75 -20.92
C GLY A 28 -29.40 -47.75 -22.42
N ILE A 29 -30.68 -47.65 -22.80
CA ILE A 29 -31.08 -47.59 -24.21
C ILE A 29 -30.70 -46.23 -24.82
N PHE A 30 -30.98 -45.11 -24.15
CA PHE A 30 -30.61 -43.78 -24.65
C PHE A 30 -29.09 -43.64 -24.83
N THR A 31 -28.28 -44.15 -23.90
CA THR A 31 -26.82 -44.16 -23.99
C THR A 31 -26.35 -44.88 -25.24
N ARG A 32 -26.88 -46.09 -25.50
CA ARG A 32 -26.58 -46.84 -26.73
C ARG A 32 -26.99 -46.08 -27.99
N VAL A 33 -28.18 -45.46 -27.98
CA VAL A 33 -28.67 -44.65 -29.11
C VAL A 33 -27.74 -43.46 -29.37
N THR A 34 -27.30 -42.75 -28.35
CA THR A 34 -26.38 -41.61 -28.51
C THR A 34 -24.98 -42.03 -28.96
N ALA A 35 -24.52 -43.23 -28.58
CA ALA A 35 -23.25 -43.78 -29.06
C ALA A 35 -23.32 -44.18 -30.54
N ASP A 36 -24.43 -44.78 -30.96
CA ASP A 36 -24.66 -45.19 -32.35
C ASP A 36 -25.02 -44.03 -33.29
N ASN A 37 -25.72 -43.00 -32.77
CA ASN A 37 -26.17 -41.83 -33.50
C ASN A 37 -26.14 -40.57 -32.60
N PRO A 38 -24.98 -39.92 -32.49
CA PRO A 38 -24.84 -38.69 -31.70
C PRO A 38 -25.77 -37.57 -32.17
N ALA A 39 -26.14 -37.51 -33.44
CA ALA A 39 -27.01 -36.46 -33.98
C ALA A 39 -28.46 -36.55 -33.50
N MET A 40 -28.87 -37.63 -32.82
CA MET A 40 -30.20 -37.76 -32.23
C MET A 40 -30.32 -36.96 -30.93
N SER A 41 -30.54 -35.64 -31.05
CA SER A 41 -30.63 -34.69 -29.93
C SER A 41 -31.54 -35.14 -28.78
N ASP A 42 -32.68 -35.75 -29.12
CA ASP A 42 -33.69 -36.13 -28.12
C ASP A 42 -33.25 -37.32 -27.27
N ALA A 43 -32.36 -38.18 -27.79
CA ALA A 43 -31.78 -39.26 -27.02
C ALA A 43 -30.84 -38.71 -25.94
N TRP A 44 -30.10 -37.64 -26.24
CA TRP A 44 -29.31 -36.92 -25.23
C TRP A 44 -30.20 -36.30 -24.17
N LEU A 45 -31.28 -35.61 -24.56
CA LEU A 45 -32.28 -35.11 -23.61
C LEU A 45 -32.86 -36.24 -22.74
N GLY A 46 -33.06 -37.43 -23.33
CA GLY A 46 -33.46 -38.65 -22.63
C GLY A 46 -32.47 -39.11 -21.57
N ARG A 47 -31.16 -39.10 -21.87
CA ARG A 47 -30.10 -39.38 -20.89
C ARG A 47 -30.16 -38.40 -19.71
N LEU A 48 -30.21 -37.10 -20.02
CA LEU A 48 -30.30 -36.05 -19.00
C LEU A 48 -31.55 -36.22 -18.12
N ALA A 49 -32.70 -36.53 -18.72
CA ALA A 49 -33.96 -36.77 -18.01
C ALA A 49 -33.94 -38.03 -17.13
N CYS A 50 -33.04 -38.98 -17.42
CA CYS A 50 -32.79 -40.15 -16.57
C CYS A 50 -31.72 -39.91 -15.50
N GLY A 51 -31.17 -38.69 -15.40
CA GLY A 51 -30.20 -38.31 -14.36
C GLY A 51 -28.73 -38.39 -14.77
N ASP A 52 -28.41 -38.71 -16.02
CA ASP A 52 -27.03 -38.68 -16.53
C ASP A 52 -26.61 -37.23 -16.78
N GLN A 53 -26.04 -36.59 -15.76
CA GLN A 53 -25.59 -35.19 -15.78
C GLN A 53 -24.06 -35.07 -15.80
N GLU A 54 -23.37 -36.11 -16.30
CA GLU A 54 -21.93 -36.10 -16.46
C GLU A 54 -21.50 -35.03 -17.47
N LEU A 55 -20.28 -34.51 -17.29
CA LEU A 55 -19.77 -33.40 -18.12
C LEU A 55 -19.76 -33.78 -19.61
N ASP A 56 -19.31 -34.99 -19.94
CA ASP A 56 -19.26 -35.49 -21.32
C ASP A 56 -20.66 -35.65 -21.93
N THR A 57 -21.65 -36.04 -21.11
CA THR A 57 -23.04 -36.17 -21.56
C THR A 57 -23.62 -34.81 -21.91
N LEU A 58 -23.39 -33.80 -21.07
CA LEU A 58 -23.84 -32.43 -21.31
C LEU A 58 -23.11 -31.79 -22.50
N ALA A 59 -21.80 -32.05 -22.66
CA ALA A 59 -21.03 -31.62 -23.82
C ALA A 59 -21.60 -32.23 -25.12
N GLY A 60 -21.79 -33.55 -25.15
CA GLY A 60 -22.36 -34.25 -26.31
C GLY A 60 -23.78 -33.78 -26.64
N ALA A 61 -24.61 -33.55 -25.61
CA ALA A 61 -25.95 -32.98 -25.78
C ALA A 61 -25.91 -31.58 -26.39
N HIS A 62 -25.03 -30.70 -25.90
CA HIS A 62 -24.85 -29.34 -26.40
C HIS A 62 -24.40 -29.32 -27.87
N GLU A 63 -23.35 -30.08 -28.19
CA GLU A 63 -22.81 -30.22 -29.56
C GLU A 63 -23.88 -30.69 -30.55
N ASN A 64 -24.71 -31.65 -30.13
CA ASN A 64 -25.72 -32.28 -30.96
C ASN A 64 -27.12 -31.68 -30.78
N SER A 65 -27.25 -30.44 -30.26
CA SER A 65 -28.52 -29.83 -29.87
C SER A 65 -29.41 -29.32 -31.03
N ARG A 66 -28.92 -29.34 -32.28
CA ARG A 66 -29.59 -28.68 -33.42
C ARG A 66 -30.99 -29.23 -33.75
N ALA A 67 -31.25 -30.51 -33.51
CA ALA A 67 -32.48 -31.19 -33.87
C ALA A 67 -33.38 -31.50 -32.66
N LEU A 68 -33.30 -30.69 -31.60
CA LEU A 68 -34.07 -30.90 -30.37
C LEU A 68 -35.59 -30.94 -30.64
N TYR A 69 -36.24 -31.89 -29.98
CA TYR A 69 -37.64 -32.29 -30.11
C TYR A 69 -38.06 -32.88 -31.47
N ARG A 70 -37.13 -33.32 -32.31
CA ARG A 70 -37.48 -33.90 -33.62
C ARG A 70 -38.10 -35.30 -33.47
N GLU A 71 -37.48 -36.16 -32.68
CA GLU A 71 -37.94 -37.54 -32.45
C GLU A 71 -39.11 -37.58 -31.48
N THR A 72 -39.14 -36.70 -30.48
CA THR A 72 -40.31 -36.59 -29.59
C THR A 72 -41.56 -36.15 -30.35
N ARG A 73 -41.45 -35.18 -31.27
CA ARG A 73 -42.54 -34.77 -32.15
C ARG A 73 -42.97 -35.91 -33.09
N ARG A 74 -42.04 -36.74 -33.58
CA ARG A 74 -42.35 -37.90 -34.44
C ARG A 74 -43.32 -38.87 -33.75
N ILE A 75 -43.14 -39.12 -32.46
CA ILE A 75 -43.98 -40.05 -31.70
C ILE A 75 -45.18 -39.38 -31.00
N GLY A 76 -45.44 -38.11 -31.31
CA GLY A 76 -46.60 -37.37 -30.78
C GLY A 76 -46.53 -37.12 -29.26
N LEU A 77 -45.33 -37.03 -28.68
CA LEU A 77 -45.15 -36.63 -27.29
C LEU A 77 -45.73 -35.24 -27.04
N LYS A 78 -46.54 -35.09 -25.99
CA LYS A 78 -46.96 -33.76 -25.54
C LYS A 78 -45.78 -33.00 -24.94
N ALA A 79 -45.84 -31.68 -24.98
CA ALA A 79 -44.85 -30.82 -24.33
C ALA A 79 -44.72 -31.19 -22.84
N GLY A 80 -43.49 -31.37 -22.36
CA GLY A 80 -43.17 -31.69 -20.96
C GLY A 80 -43.15 -33.17 -20.59
N GLU A 81 -43.59 -34.08 -21.46
CA GLU A 81 -43.53 -35.53 -21.18
C GLU A 81 -42.09 -36.07 -21.12
N LEU A 82 -41.17 -35.52 -21.93
CA LEU A 82 -39.74 -35.69 -21.77
C LEU A 82 -39.13 -34.35 -21.35
N HIS A 83 -38.67 -34.25 -20.11
CA HIS A 83 -38.06 -33.06 -19.55
C HIS A 83 -36.81 -33.42 -18.76
N ALA A 84 -35.78 -32.58 -18.85
CA ALA A 84 -34.59 -32.70 -18.04
C ALA A 84 -34.46 -31.47 -17.15
N VAL A 85 -33.99 -31.68 -15.92
CA VAL A 85 -33.72 -30.64 -14.94
C VAL A 85 -32.31 -30.88 -14.42
N ILE A 86 -31.44 -29.89 -14.58
CA ILE A 86 -30.01 -29.98 -14.30
C ILE A 86 -29.68 -29.19 -13.04
N VAL A 87 -28.80 -29.70 -12.20
CA VAL A 87 -28.36 -28.99 -11.01
C VAL A 87 -27.52 -27.78 -11.42
N ALA A 88 -27.97 -26.56 -11.08
CA ALA A 88 -27.17 -25.36 -11.31
C ALA A 88 -26.04 -25.27 -10.26
N PRO A 89 -25.00 -24.43 -10.46
CA PRO A 89 -23.84 -24.40 -9.57
C PRO A 89 -24.17 -23.99 -8.13
N LEU A 90 -25.27 -23.26 -7.91
CA LEU A 90 -25.78 -22.83 -6.61
C LEU A 90 -27.31 -22.80 -6.64
N TYR A 91 -27.94 -22.96 -5.47
CA TYR A 91 -29.37 -22.77 -5.09
C TYR A 91 -30.48 -23.45 -5.91
N LEU A 92 -30.41 -23.42 -7.24
CA LEU A 92 -31.49 -23.71 -8.17
C LEU A 92 -31.20 -24.95 -9.02
N THR A 93 -32.25 -25.43 -9.67
CA THR A 93 -32.16 -26.42 -10.74
C THR A 93 -32.65 -25.79 -12.04
N LEU A 94 -31.89 -25.96 -13.12
CA LEU A 94 -32.14 -25.40 -14.44
C LEU A 94 -32.96 -26.39 -15.29
N PRO A 95 -34.21 -26.06 -15.69
CA PRO A 95 -34.94 -26.85 -16.66
C PRO A 95 -34.31 -26.73 -18.05
N VAL A 96 -34.37 -27.80 -18.86
CA VAL A 96 -33.85 -27.81 -20.24
C VAL A 96 -35.02 -27.87 -21.21
N TRP A 97 -35.22 -26.78 -21.96
CA TRP A 97 -36.31 -26.68 -22.97
C TRP A 97 -35.88 -26.11 -24.33
N SER A 98 -34.62 -25.66 -24.46
CA SER A 98 -34.10 -24.99 -25.65
C SER A 98 -32.62 -25.30 -25.83
N ARG A 99 -32.07 -24.94 -27.00
CA ARG A 99 -30.62 -25.03 -27.24
C ARG A 99 -29.83 -24.14 -26.28
N ALA A 100 -30.36 -22.97 -25.93
CA ALA A 100 -29.74 -22.04 -24.99
C ALA A 100 -29.72 -22.63 -23.57
N THR A 101 -30.84 -23.17 -23.09
CA THR A 101 -30.90 -23.77 -21.74
C THR A 101 -30.10 -25.05 -21.62
N LEU A 102 -29.95 -25.82 -22.70
CA LEU A 102 -29.00 -26.94 -22.75
C LEU A 102 -27.53 -26.46 -22.72
N ALA A 103 -27.21 -25.37 -23.43
CA ALA A 103 -25.89 -24.77 -23.35
C ALA A 103 -25.59 -24.19 -21.94
N LEU A 104 -26.59 -23.58 -21.28
CA LEU A 104 -26.50 -23.14 -19.88
C LEU A 104 -26.31 -24.30 -18.91
N ALA A 105 -26.96 -25.44 -19.16
CA ALA A 105 -26.73 -26.66 -18.38
C ALA A 105 -25.30 -27.17 -18.52
N TYR A 106 -24.75 -27.16 -19.73
CA TYR A 106 -23.36 -27.50 -19.97
C TYR A 106 -22.39 -26.49 -19.31
N ALA A 107 -22.66 -25.18 -19.41
CA ALA A 107 -21.89 -24.15 -18.69
C ALA A 107 -21.92 -24.37 -17.17
N SER A 108 -23.07 -24.76 -16.62
CA SER A 108 -23.22 -25.11 -15.19
C SER A 108 -22.33 -26.29 -14.79
N ALA A 109 -22.24 -27.32 -15.63
CA ALA A 109 -21.34 -28.45 -15.39
C ALA A 109 -19.87 -28.06 -15.52
N LEU A 110 -19.50 -27.20 -16.49
CA LEU A 110 -18.15 -26.66 -16.60
C LEU A 110 -17.73 -25.88 -15.35
N ILE A 111 -18.62 -25.05 -14.78
CA ILE A 111 -18.38 -24.34 -13.51
C ILE A 111 -18.17 -25.33 -12.35
N ARG A 112 -19.00 -26.37 -12.26
CA ARG A 112 -18.87 -27.41 -11.23
C ARG A 112 -17.59 -28.24 -11.38
N ALA A 113 -17.08 -28.39 -12.60
CA ALA A 113 -15.82 -29.04 -12.92
C ALA A 113 -14.62 -28.07 -12.90
N GLU A 114 -14.81 -26.83 -12.41
CA GLU A 114 -13.78 -25.80 -12.29
C GLU A 114 -13.14 -25.37 -13.63
N GLN A 115 -13.81 -25.66 -14.76
CA GLN A 115 -13.41 -25.24 -16.11
C GLN A 115 -13.96 -23.85 -16.43
N TYR A 116 -13.60 -22.87 -15.59
CA TYR A 116 -14.19 -21.52 -15.59
C TYR A 116 -14.00 -20.75 -16.90
N ALA A 117 -12.83 -20.85 -17.53
CA ALA A 117 -12.56 -20.17 -18.80
C ALA A 117 -13.47 -20.66 -19.94
N GLN A 118 -13.71 -21.97 -20.01
CA GLN A 118 -14.61 -22.56 -21.00
C GLN A 118 -16.06 -22.20 -20.71
N ALA A 119 -16.48 -22.24 -19.44
CA ALA A 119 -17.81 -21.82 -19.03
C ALA A 119 -18.09 -20.36 -19.41
N ALA A 120 -17.15 -19.45 -19.13
CA ALA A 120 -17.26 -18.04 -19.49
C ALA A 120 -17.41 -17.85 -21.01
N SER A 121 -16.57 -18.51 -21.79
CA SER A 121 -16.65 -18.45 -23.26
C SER A 121 -18.00 -18.97 -23.80
N LEU A 122 -18.57 -20.00 -23.16
CA LEU A 122 -19.86 -20.55 -23.56
C LEU A 122 -21.02 -19.61 -23.19
N LEU A 123 -20.97 -18.97 -22.01
CA LEU A 123 -21.99 -18.01 -21.54
C LEU A 123 -22.12 -16.78 -22.45
N ASP A 124 -21.06 -16.44 -23.19
CA ASP A 124 -21.05 -15.36 -24.18
C ASP A 124 -21.33 -15.84 -25.62
N HIS A 125 -21.55 -17.15 -25.82
CA HIS A 125 -21.83 -17.70 -27.14
C HIS A 125 -23.24 -17.29 -27.64
N PRO A 126 -23.40 -16.94 -28.93
CA PRO A 126 -24.69 -16.50 -29.51
C PRO A 126 -25.89 -17.42 -29.24
N VAL A 127 -25.64 -18.73 -29.14
CA VAL A 127 -26.67 -19.72 -28.79
C VAL A 127 -27.38 -19.43 -27.46
N ILE A 128 -26.71 -18.75 -26.53
CA ILE A 128 -27.26 -18.32 -25.24
C ILE A 128 -27.68 -16.84 -25.31
N THR A 129 -26.82 -15.96 -25.84
CA THR A 129 -27.03 -14.51 -25.75
C THR A 129 -28.18 -14.00 -26.61
N GLU A 130 -28.54 -14.71 -27.68
CA GLU A 130 -29.68 -14.36 -28.54
C GLU A 130 -31.04 -14.89 -28.02
N ASP A 131 -31.04 -15.77 -27.01
CA ASP A 131 -32.28 -16.34 -26.44
C ASP A 131 -32.78 -15.50 -25.25
N THR A 132 -33.74 -14.62 -25.52
CA THR A 132 -34.35 -13.72 -24.52
C THR A 132 -35.09 -14.44 -23.39
N GLN A 133 -35.53 -15.69 -23.60
CA GLN A 133 -36.19 -16.50 -22.57
C GLN A 133 -35.18 -17.13 -21.61
N ALA A 134 -33.93 -17.30 -22.06
CA ALA A 134 -32.82 -17.81 -21.26
C ALA A 134 -32.02 -16.70 -20.54
N ALA A 135 -32.28 -15.42 -20.83
CA ALA A 135 -31.49 -14.28 -20.35
C ALA A 135 -31.29 -14.23 -18.81
N GLN A 136 -32.36 -14.43 -18.03
CA GLN A 136 -32.25 -14.46 -16.56
C GLN A 136 -31.41 -15.63 -16.07
N TRP A 137 -31.54 -16.81 -16.70
CA TRP A 137 -30.71 -17.97 -16.37
C TRP A 137 -29.25 -17.73 -16.75
N ARG A 138 -28.97 -17.08 -17.88
CA ARG A 138 -27.61 -16.64 -18.22
C ARG A 138 -27.05 -15.73 -17.14
N GLN A 139 -27.76 -14.67 -16.77
CA GLN A 139 -27.33 -13.75 -15.71
C GLN A 139 -27.03 -14.50 -14.40
N PHE A 140 -27.91 -15.40 -14.00
CA PHE A 140 -27.71 -16.22 -12.82
C PHE A 140 -26.46 -17.10 -12.92
N ILE A 141 -26.28 -17.86 -14.00
CA ILE A 141 -25.10 -18.74 -14.16
C ILE A 141 -23.81 -17.90 -14.23
N THR A 142 -23.81 -16.75 -14.91
CA THR A 142 -22.70 -15.80 -14.91
C THR A 142 -22.39 -15.29 -13.51
N ALA A 143 -23.41 -14.92 -12.72
CA ALA A 143 -23.21 -14.50 -11.34
C ALA A 143 -22.63 -15.63 -10.48
N THR A 144 -23.08 -16.88 -10.66
CA THR A 144 -22.52 -18.04 -9.92
C THR A 144 -21.06 -18.33 -10.30
N LEU A 145 -20.69 -18.15 -11.57
CA LEU A 145 -19.29 -18.26 -12.04
C LEU A 145 -18.41 -17.26 -11.30
N HIS A 146 -18.82 -15.98 -11.27
CA HIS A 146 -18.07 -14.93 -10.57
C HIS A 146 -18.06 -15.13 -9.06
N TYR A 147 -19.14 -15.64 -8.47
CA TYR A 147 -19.20 -15.96 -7.05
C TYR A 147 -18.19 -17.05 -6.68
N ARG A 148 -18.18 -18.17 -7.42
CA ARG A 148 -17.25 -19.29 -7.21
C ARG A 148 -15.79 -18.86 -7.32
N THR A 149 -15.51 -17.95 -8.25
CA THR A 149 -14.16 -17.42 -8.49
C THR A 149 -13.86 -16.14 -7.69
N ARG A 150 -14.74 -15.76 -6.75
CA ARG A 150 -14.62 -14.55 -5.91
C ARG A 150 -14.28 -13.29 -6.71
N ARG A 151 -14.89 -13.15 -7.88
CA ARG A 151 -14.77 -12.00 -8.79
C ARG A 151 -15.92 -11.04 -8.52
N TRP A 152 -15.94 -10.48 -7.31
CA TRP A 152 -17.06 -9.66 -6.82
C TRP A 152 -17.39 -8.47 -7.72
N PRO A 153 -16.41 -7.71 -8.27
CA PRO A 153 -16.71 -6.60 -9.17
C PRO A 153 -17.41 -7.06 -10.46
N ASP A 154 -16.98 -8.18 -11.05
CA ASP A 154 -17.62 -8.72 -12.26
C ASP A 154 -19.02 -9.27 -11.96
N LEU A 155 -19.24 -9.84 -10.77
CA LEU A 155 -20.56 -10.24 -10.31
C LEU A 155 -21.49 -9.04 -10.22
N LEU A 156 -21.08 -7.97 -9.53
CA LEU A 156 -21.86 -6.74 -9.41
C LEU A 156 -22.11 -6.09 -10.78
N GLY A 157 -21.14 -6.17 -11.71
CA GLY A 157 -21.32 -5.72 -13.09
C GLY A 157 -22.38 -6.54 -13.84
N ALA A 158 -22.34 -7.87 -13.71
CA ALA A 158 -23.29 -8.78 -14.34
C ALA A 158 -24.71 -8.66 -13.75
N THR A 159 -24.83 -8.25 -12.48
CA THR A 159 -26.11 -8.13 -11.77
C THR A 159 -26.59 -6.68 -11.58
N ALA A 160 -25.88 -5.70 -12.12
CA ALA A 160 -26.21 -4.27 -12.00
C ALA A 160 -27.64 -3.94 -12.44
N VAL A 161 -28.14 -4.64 -13.47
CA VAL A 161 -29.53 -4.58 -13.92
C VAL A 161 -30.12 -5.98 -13.86
N SER A 162 -30.98 -6.23 -12.87
CA SER A 162 -31.65 -7.52 -12.67
C SER A 162 -33.17 -7.31 -12.51
N PRO A 163 -34.01 -8.00 -13.31
CA PRO A 163 -33.64 -8.90 -14.40
C PRO A 163 -32.99 -8.16 -15.59
N PRO A 164 -32.31 -8.86 -16.52
CA PRO A 164 -31.70 -8.24 -17.69
C PRO A 164 -32.73 -7.54 -18.58
N PRO A 165 -32.41 -6.42 -19.24
CA PRO A 165 -33.35 -5.66 -20.08
C PRO A 165 -34.01 -6.47 -21.20
N GLU A 166 -33.29 -7.46 -21.74
CA GLU A 166 -33.75 -8.35 -22.79
C GLU A 166 -34.68 -9.47 -22.29
N ALA A 167 -34.84 -9.65 -20.98
CA ALA A 167 -35.65 -10.72 -20.42
C ALA A 167 -37.15 -10.54 -20.77
N THR A 168 -37.76 -11.62 -21.27
CA THR A 168 -39.17 -11.58 -21.74
C THR A 168 -40.19 -11.58 -20.59
N TYR A 169 -39.80 -12.04 -19.40
CA TYR A 169 -40.64 -12.15 -18.21
C TYR A 169 -39.76 -12.11 -16.96
N VAL A 170 -40.33 -12.11 -15.76
CA VAL A 170 -39.58 -12.17 -14.49
C VAL A 170 -39.74 -13.55 -13.86
N LEU A 171 -38.62 -14.17 -13.48
CA LEU A 171 -38.58 -15.43 -12.74
C LEU A 171 -38.18 -15.12 -11.29
N GLU A 172 -39.16 -15.00 -10.40
CA GLU A 172 -38.92 -14.62 -9.00
C GLU A 172 -37.83 -15.47 -8.30
N PRO A 173 -37.79 -16.83 -8.44
CA PRO A 173 -36.74 -17.63 -7.82
C PRO A 173 -35.33 -17.31 -8.34
N VAL A 174 -35.21 -16.96 -9.63
CA VAL A 174 -33.93 -16.62 -10.25
C VAL A 174 -33.50 -15.22 -9.82
N SER A 175 -34.43 -14.26 -9.81
CA SER A 175 -34.17 -12.90 -9.33
C SER A 175 -33.74 -12.86 -7.87
N ALA A 176 -34.39 -13.65 -6.99
CA ALA A 176 -34.01 -13.76 -5.59
C ALA A 176 -32.60 -14.34 -5.41
N ALA A 177 -32.26 -15.39 -6.17
CA ALA A 177 -30.92 -15.98 -6.15
C ALA A 177 -29.85 -14.99 -6.65
N VAL A 178 -30.11 -14.26 -7.73
CA VAL A 178 -29.20 -13.21 -8.25
C VAL A 178 -29.01 -12.08 -7.23
N ALA A 179 -30.08 -11.64 -6.56
CA ALA A 179 -30.01 -10.63 -5.51
C ALA A 179 -29.20 -11.12 -4.29
N ALA A 180 -29.33 -12.39 -3.90
CA ALA A 180 -28.54 -12.97 -2.81
C ALA A 180 -27.03 -12.97 -3.14
N LEU A 181 -26.67 -13.38 -4.36
CA LEU A 181 -25.29 -13.31 -4.85
C LEU A 181 -24.74 -11.87 -4.87
N THR A 182 -25.60 -10.91 -5.22
CA THR A 182 -25.26 -9.47 -5.25
C THR A 182 -25.00 -8.96 -3.83
N ALA A 183 -25.86 -9.31 -2.86
CA ALA A 183 -25.66 -8.95 -1.46
C ALA A 183 -24.34 -9.53 -0.91
N ALA A 184 -24.06 -10.81 -1.18
CA ALA A 184 -22.83 -11.46 -0.75
C ALA A 184 -21.57 -10.84 -1.39
N ALA A 185 -21.63 -10.46 -2.66
CA ALA A 185 -20.53 -9.78 -3.35
C ALA A 185 -20.26 -8.39 -2.76
N SER A 186 -21.32 -7.61 -2.50
CA SER A 186 -21.21 -6.31 -1.83
C SER A 186 -20.59 -6.45 -0.43
N ALA A 187 -21.02 -7.44 0.36
CA ALA A 187 -20.46 -7.70 1.68
C ALA A 187 -18.97 -8.07 1.59
N SER A 188 -18.58 -8.89 0.62
CA SER A 188 -17.20 -9.32 0.39
C SER A 188 -16.27 -8.19 -0.07
N LEU A 189 -16.83 -7.09 -0.59
CA LEU A 189 -16.13 -5.85 -0.93
C LEU A 189 -16.19 -4.79 0.19
N GLY A 190 -16.68 -5.15 1.38
CA GLY A 190 -16.80 -4.24 2.52
C GLY A 190 -17.98 -3.26 2.44
N GLN A 191 -18.88 -3.41 1.46
CA GLN A 191 -20.07 -2.58 1.29
C GLN A 191 -21.24 -3.08 2.14
N PHE A 192 -21.03 -3.21 3.45
CA PHE A 192 -21.93 -3.91 4.36
C PHE A 192 -23.35 -3.34 4.41
N GLN A 193 -23.49 -2.01 4.42
CA GLN A 193 -24.82 -1.39 4.43
C GLN A 193 -25.59 -1.68 3.12
N THR A 194 -24.93 -1.53 1.97
CA THR A 194 -25.53 -1.84 0.66
C THR A 194 -25.90 -3.32 0.55
N ALA A 195 -25.05 -4.21 1.07
CA ALA A 195 -25.32 -5.63 1.13
C ALA A 195 -26.55 -5.94 1.99
N LEU A 196 -26.66 -5.33 3.17
CA LEU A 196 -27.80 -5.49 4.08
C LEU A 196 -29.10 -4.97 3.46
N ASP A 197 -29.07 -3.76 2.88
CA ASP A 197 -30.23 -3.16 2.19
C ASP A 197 -30.71 -4.01 1.00
N THR A 198 -29.79 -4.69 0.33
CA THR A 198 -30.10 -5.62 -0.76
C THR A 198 -30.72 -6.91 -0.18
N ALA A 199 -30.08 -7.48 0.85
CA ALA A 199 -30.53 -8.70 1.51
C ALA A 199 -31.95 -8.57 2.11
N ASP A 200 -32.28 -7.43 2.71
CA ASP A 200 -33.59 -7.18 3.33
C ASP A 200 -34.75 -7.11 2.35
N LYS A 201 -34.47 -6.86 1.06
CA LYS A 201 -35.51 -6.82 0.01
C LYS A 201 -35.80 -8.21 -0.57
N ILE A 202 -34.98 -9.22 -0.27
CA ILE A 202 -35.09 -10.56 -0.86
C ILE A 202 -36.19 -11.34 -0.13
N HIS A 203 -37.17 -11.79 -0.92
CA HIS A 203 -38.22 -12.70 -0.47
C HIS A 203 -38.14 -13.97 -1.29
N THR A 204 -38.04 -15.13 -0.64
CA THR A 204 -37.87 -16.42 -1.33
C THR A 204 -38.32 -17.58 -0.46
N ASP A 205 -38.95 -18.56 -1.09
CA ASP A 205 -39.27 -19.86 -0.48
C ASP A 205 -38.13 -20.88 -0.67
N ASN A 206 -37.06 -20.52 -1.40
CA ASN A 206 -35.92 -21.41 -1.59
C ASN A 206 -35.06 -21.43 -0.31
N PRO A 207 -34.93 -22.58 0.37
CA PRO A 207 -34.23 -22.65 1.65
C PRO A 207 -32.73 -22.35 1.53
N TYR A 208 -32.10 -22.66 0.40
CA TYR A 208 -30.68 -22.39 0.16
C TYR A 208 -30.42 -20.89 0.00
N VAL A 209 -31.28 -20.18 -0.75
CA VAL A 209 -31.18 -18.72 -0.90
C VAL A 209 -31.46 -18.05 0.45
N SER A 210 -32.50 -18.47 1.17
CA SER A 210 -32.84 -17.93 2.49
C SER A 210 -31.69 -18.08 3.49
N ALA A 211 -31.07 -19.26 3.55
CA ALA A 211 -29.94 -19.51 4.45
C ALA A 211 -28.71 -18.63 4.12
N ASP A 212 -28.39 -18.46 2.84
CA ASP A 212 -27.24 -17.64 2.42
C ASP A 212 -27.47 -16.13 2.59
N VAL A 213 -28.71 -15.67 2.40
CA VAL A 213 -29.13 -14.31 2.74
C VAL A 213 -28.98 -14.07 4.24
N ALA A 214 -29.43 -14.99 5.09
CA ALA A 214 -29.27 -14.89 6.54
C ALA A 214 -27.79 -14.89 6.96
N LEU A 215 -26.96 -15.72 6.32
CA LEU A 215 -25.50 -15.73 6.54
C LEU A 215 -24.87 -14.38 6.18
N THR A 216 -25.20 -13.84 5.01
CA THR A 216 -24.72 -12.53 4.53
C THR A 216 -25.13 -11.41 5.47
N ARG A 217 -26.38 -11.42 5.97
CA ARG A 217 -26.86 -10.48 6.98
C ARG A 217 -26.06 -10.57 8.27
N GLY A 218 -25.81 -11.80 8.75
CA GLY A 218 -25.00 -12.03 9.95
C GLY A 218 -23.60 -11.42 9.83
N TRP A 219 -22.94 -11.59 8.68
CA TRP A 219 -21.66 -10.94 8.40
C TRP A 219 -21.75 -9.42 8.43
N CYS A 220 -22.70 -8.84 7.69
CA CYS A 220 -22.83 -7.39 7.60
C CYS A 220 -23.13 -6.75 8.98
N LEU A 221 -24.06 -7.32 9.74
CA LEU A 221 -24.43 -6.82 11.07
C LEU A 221 -23.26 -6.89 12.06
N ARG A 222 -22.44 -7.95 11.98
CA ARG A 222 -21.24 -8.11 12.80
C ARG A 222 -20.22 -7.00 12.51
N GLU A 223 -19.97 -6.70 11.24
CA GLU A 223 -19.02 -5.65 10.84
C GLU A 223 -19.54 -4.23 11.12
N LEU A 224 -20.87 -4.05 11.11
CA LEU A 224 -21.53 -2.80 11.48
C LEU A 224 -21.66 -2.58 12.99
N GLY A 225 -21.20 -3.53 13.82
CA GLY A 225 -21.16 -3.39 15.28
C GLY A 225 -22.45 -3.78 16.02
N ASP A 226 -23.33 -4.60 15.41
CA ASP A 226 -24.53 -5.16 16.04
C ASP A 226 -24.40 -6.69 16.24
N PRO A 227 -23.70 -7.15 17.30
CA PRO A 227 -23.41 -8.56 17.49
C PRO A 227 -24.65 -9.40 17.83
N ASP A 228 -25.67 -8.82 18.46
CA ASP A 228 -26.89 -9.53 18.85
C ASP A 228 -27.76 -9.82 17.62
N ALA A 229 -27.95 -8.82 16.74
CA ALA A 229 -28.64 -9.03 15.48
C ALA A 229 -27.85 -9.97 14.55
N ALA A 230 -26.52 -9.88 14.55
CA ALA A 230 -25.67 -10.80 13.82
C ALA A 230 -25.85 -12.25 14.28
N LEU A 231 -25.86 -12.49 15.59
CA LEU A 231 -26.07 -13.83 16.15
C LEU A 231 -27.44 -14.41 15.77
N ALA A 232 -28.50 -13.59 15.80
CA ALA A 232 -29.82 -13.99 15.35
C ALA A 232 -29.83 -14.37 13.85
N ALA A 233 -29.15 -13.58 13.01
CA ALA A 233 -29.03 -13.85 11.58
C ALA A 233 -28.22 -15.13 11.29
N PHE A 234 -27.10 -15.37 11.98
CA PHE A 234 -26.35 -16.64 11.84
C PHE A 234 -27.18 -17.85 12.25
N ARG A 235 -27.98 -17.75 13.31
CA ARG A 235 -28.90 -18.84 13.72
C ARG A 235 -30.00 -19.11 12.69
N ALA A 236 -30.38 -18.12 11.90
CA ALA A 236 -31.34 -18.26 10.81
C ALA A 236 -30.70 -18.81 9.52
N ALA A 237 -29.37 -18.86 9.42
CA ALA A 237 -28.64 -19.38 8.26
C ALA A 237 -28.59 -20.91 8.27
N ALA A 238 -29.75 -21.55 8.08
CA ALA A 238 -29.91 -22.99 8.12
C ALA A 238 -30.73 -23.53 6.93
N VAL A 239 -30.38 -24.72 6.46
CA VAL A 239 -31.15 -25.48 5.46
C VAL A 239 -31.68 -26.74 6.14
N GLU A 240 -32.99 -26.98 6.09
CA GLU A 240 -33.65 -28.13 6.73
C GLU A 240 -33.30 -28.31 8.22
N GLY A 241 -33.10 -27.18 8.93
CA GLY A 241 -32.73 -27.14 10.34
C GLY A 241 -31.24 -27.36 10.65
N GLN A 242 -30.39 -27.57 9.63
CA GLN A 242 -28.95 -27.64 9.78
C GLN A 242 -28.28 -26.31 9.43
N LEU A 243 -27.51 -25.76 10.37
CA LEU A 243 -26.77 -24.51 10.17
C LEU A 243 -25.73 -24.66 9.05
N LEU A 244 -25.55 -23.60 8.27
CA LEU A 244 -24.42 -23.52 7.35
C LEU A 244 -23.10 -23.59 8.16
N PRO A 245 -22.07 -24.33 7.69
CA PRO A 245 -20.81 -24.46 8.43
C PRO A 245 -20.16 -23.12 8.81
N ALA A 246 -20.21 -22.14 7.91
CA ALA A 246 -19.70 -20.80 8.16
C ALA A 246 -20.50 -20.05 9.24
N ALA A 247 -21.82 -20.27 9.31
CA ALA A 247 -22.66 -19.71 10.35
C ALA A 247 -22.35 -20.34 11.71
N GLN A 248 -22.19 -21.67 11.76
CA GLN A 248 -21.81 -22.38 12.97
C GLN A 248 -20.46 -21.87 13.51
N GLN A 249 -19.44 -21.79 12.66
CA GLN A 249 -18.14 -21.27 13.05
C GLN A 249 -18.21 -19.81 13.52
N ALA A 250 -19.05 -18.97 12.89
CA ALA A 250 -19.25 -17.59 13.30
C ALA A 250 -19.92 -17.48 14.69
N ILE A 251 -20.80 -18.42 15.04
CA ILE A 251 -21.44 -18.49 16.36
C ILE A 251 -20.42 -18.93 17.42
N ASP A 252 -19.60 -19.94 17.10
CA ASP A 252 -18.64 -20.53 18.03
C ASP A 252 -17.45 -19.60 18.29
N ASP A 253 -17.02 -18.83 17.28
CA ASP A 253 -15.88 -17.92 17.36
C ASP A 253 -16.29 -16.47 17.01
N PRO A 254 -16.46 -15.60 18.02
CA PRO A 254 -16.72 -14.18 17.81
C PRO A 254 -15.56 -13.41 17.18
N SER A 255 -14.40 -14.00 16.92
CA SER A 255 -13.30 -13.41 16.14
C SER A 255 -13.29 -13.86 14.68
N TYR A 256 -14.07 -14.88 14.33
CA TYR A 256 -14.27 -15.29 12.93
C TYR A 256 -15.05 -14.21 12.18
N ARG A 257 -14.45 -13.69 11.11
CA ARG A 257 -14.93 -12.54 10.33
C ARG A 257 -15.05 -12.92 8.86
N LEU A 258 -15.85 -12.16 8.12
CA LEU A 258 -15.90 -12.27 6.68
C LEU A 258 -14.54 -11.86 6.10
N VAL A 259 -14.01 -12.67 5.18
CA VAL A 259 -12.80 -12.28 4.44
C VAL A 259 -13.19 -11.20 3.43
N VAL A 260 -12.85 -9.95 3.75
CA VAL A 260 -13.07 -8.80 2.87
C VAL A 260 -11.87 -8.64 1.93
N THR A 261 -12.16 -8.32 0.68
CA THR A 261 -11.16 -7.99 -0.34
C THR A 261 -11.54 -6.68 -1.03
N ASP A 262 -10.72 -6.22 -1.96
CA ASP A 262 -10.93 -4.99 -2.72
C ASP A 262 -10.67 -5.23 -4.21
N PRO A 263 -11.23 -4.38 -5.10
CA PRO A 263 -11.06 -4.55 -6.54
C PRO A 263 -9.59 -4.56 -7.01
N GLU A 264 -8.70 -3.83 -6.34
CA GLU A 264 -7.28 -3.79 -6.71
C GLU A 264 -6.59 -5.11 -6.37
N THR A 265 -6.88 -5.68 -5.19
CA THR A 265 -6.39 -7.01 -4.79
C THR A 265 -6.83 -8.06 -5.81
N ILE A 266 -8.11 -8.10 -6.18
CA ILE A 266 -8.62 -9.04 -7.20
C ILE A 266 -7.91 -8.85 -8.56
N ALA A 267 -7.62 -7.60 -8.94
CA ALA A 267 -6.96 -7.28 -10.20
C ALA A 267 -5.50 -7.76 -10.27
N THR A 268 -4.86 -8.03 -9.13
CA THR A 268 -3.47 -8.54 -9.08
C THR A 268 -3.30 -10.02 -9.40
N ARG A 269 -4.40 -10.77 -9.54
CA ARG A 269 -4.38 -12.22 -9.80
C ARG A 269 -3.61 -12.55 -11.09
N THR A 270 -2.72 -13.54 -11.02
CA THR A 270 -2.04 -14.07 -12.20
C THR A 270 -2.93 -15.01 -13.00
N ASP A 271 -3.75 -15.83 -12.32
CA ASP A 271 -4.91 -16.49 -12.92
C ASP A 271 -6.18 -15.79 -12.42
N LYS A 272 -6.86 -15.15 -13.35
CA LYS A 272 -8.05 -14.33 -13.08
C LYS A 272 -9.20 -15.13 -12.43
N TRP A 273 -9.20 -16.46 -12.52
CA TRP A 273 -10.20 -17.34 -11.93
C TRP A 273 -9.80 -17.94 -10.58
N ASP A 274 -8.52 -17.85 -10.20
CA ASP A 274 -8.01 -18.41 -8.96
C ASP A 274 -7.71 -17.30 -7.92
N PRO A 275 -8.55 -17.18 -6.87
CA PRO A 275 -8.31 -16.25 -5.76
C PRO A 275 -6.98 -16.47 -5.03
N ALA A 276 -6.39 -17.67 -5.07
CA ALA A 276 -5.12 -17.93 -4.39
C ALA A 276 -3.93 -17.24 -5.05
N THR A 277 -4.10 -16.73 -6.28
CA THR A 277 -3.05 -16.03 -7.02
C THR A 277 -3.02 -14.52 -6.81
N GLU A 278 -3.90 -13.98 -5.95
CA GLU A 278 -3.95 -12.54 -5.65
C GLU A 278 -2.88 -12.11 -4.64
N THR A 279 -2.40 -10.87 -4.77
CA THR A 279 -1.50 -10.22 -3.82
C THR A 279 -2.32 -9.41 -2.84
N SER A 280 -2.33 -9.82 -1.57
CA SER A 280 -3.11 -9.17 -0.52
C SER A 280 -2.71 -7.70 -0.33
N ARG A 281 -3.63 -6.88 0.16
CA ARG A 281 -3.36 -5.48 0.53
C ARG A 281 -2.12 -5.33 1.41
N ALA A 282 -1.97 -6.15 2.44
CA ALA A 282 -0.82 -6.11 3.34
C ALA A 282 0.51 -6.36 2.60
N GLN A 283 0.53 -7.32 1.66
CA GLN A 283 1.72 -7.58 0.83
C GLN A 283 2.01 -6.41 -0.11
N ARG A 284 0.98 -5.79 -0.71
CA ARG A 284 1.14 -4.61 -1.57
C ARG A 284 1.68 -3.41 -0.79
N ASP A 285 1.12 -3.13 0.38
CA ASP A 285 1.55 -2.03 1.26
C ASP A 285 3.00 -2.25 1.71
N ALA A 286 3.38 -3.48 2.06
CA ALA A 286 4.76 -3.83 2.40
C ALA A 286 5.73 -3.67 1.21
N ALA A 287 5.32 -4.07 0.01
CA ALA A 287 6.12 -3.89 -1.20
C ALA A 287 6.29 -2.42 -1.59
N ALA A 288 5.24 -1.62 -1.45
CA ALA A 288 5.29 -0.18 -1.68
C ALA A 288 6.22 0.52 -0.68
N LEU A 289 6.12 0.19 0.61
CA LEU A 289 7.01 0.69 1.64
C LEU A 289 8.47 0.30 1.36
N ALA A 290 8.73 -0.94 0.93
CA ALA A 290 10.08 -1.40 0.61
C ALA A 290 10.70 -0.62 -0.56
N GLU A 291 9.92 -0.30 -1.60
CA GLU A 291 10.42 0.52 -2.72
C GLU A 291 10.64 1.97 -2.28
N GLU A 292 9.73 2.55 -1.48
CA GLU A 292 9.91 3.89 -0.91
C GLU A 292 11.21 3.98 -0.07
N GLN A 293 11.42 3.01 0.82
CA GLN A 293 12.63 2.92 1.65
C GLN A 293 13.90 2.86 0.79
N LYS A 294 13.88 2.07 -0.28
CA LYS A 294 15.00 1.93 -1.22
C LYS A 294 15.28 3.23 -1.98
N GLU A 295 14.25 3.92 -2.44
CA GLU A 295 14.38 5.22 -3.11
C GLU A 295 14.94 6.29 -2.18
N VAL A 296 14.39 6.39 -0.96
CA VAL A 296 14.85 7.34 0.06
C VAL A 296 16.30 7.05 0.44
N LEU A 297 16.68 5.78 0.64
CA LEU A 297 18.06 5.39 0.92
C LEU A 297 19.03 5.81 -0.20
N ALA A 298 18.64 5.58 -1.47
CA ALA A 298 19.44 5.95 -2.62
C ALA A 298 19.63 7.48 -2.72
N ASN A 299 18.56 8.25 -2.47
CA ASN A 299 18.62 9.71 -2.47
C ASN A 299 19.48 10.24 -1.31
N ALA A 300 19.32 9.68 -0.11
CA ALA A 300 20.10 10.05 1.07
C ALA A 300 21.60 9.84 0.85
N LYS A 301 21.99 8.72 0.23
CA LYS A 301 23.39 8.44 -0.16
C LYS A 301 23.93 9.50 -1.11
N ARG A 302 23.19 9.82 -2.19
CA ARG A 302 23.60 10.87 -3.13
C ARG A 302 23.74 12.24 -2.45
N ARG A 303 22.79 12.61 -1.59
CA ARG A 303 22.84 13.88 -0.85
C ARG A 303 24.00 13.93 0.14
N LEU A 304 24.35 12.79 0.75
CA LEU A 304 25.53 12.67 1.60
C LEU A 304 26.80 12.92 0.78
N ASP A 305 26.91 12.31 -0.40
CA ASP A 305 28.05 12.47 -1.30
C ASP A 305 28.20 13.92 -1.80
N GLU A 306 27.08 14.63 -2.02
CA GLU A 306 27.05 16.03 -2.43
C GLU A 306 27.50 17.02 -1.33
N LEU A 307 27.49 16.63 -0.05
CA LEU A 307 27.99 17.50 1.02
C LEU A 307 29.48 17.74 0.83
N ILE A 308 29.89 19.00 0.87
CA ILE A 308 31.30 19.37 0.67
C ILE A 308 32.08 19.10 1.96
N GLY A 309 33.21 18.42 1.84
CA GLY A 309 34.03 18.01 2.97
C GLY A 309 33.39 16.90 3.80
N LEU A 310 33.64 16.93 5.11
CA LEU A 310 33.07 15.99 6.09
C LEU A 310 33.47 14.52 5.88
N GLU A 311 34.67 14.27 5.34
CA GLU A 311 35.13 12.90 5.04
C GLU A 311 35.07 11.97 6.27
N GLY A 312 35.48 12.45 7.45
CA GLY A 312 35.39 11.68 8.69
C GLY A 312 33.95 11.24 9.04
N PRO A 313 33.00 12.18 9.21
CA PRO A 313 31.59 11.82 9.43
C PRO A 313 30.97 10.94 8.34
N LYS A 314 31.30 11.18 7.07
CA LYS A 314 30.81 10.37 5.95
C LYS A 314 31.29 8.93 6.02
N GLU A 315 32.59 8.73 6.28
CA GLU A 315 33.18 7.40 6.42
C GLU A 315 32.54 6.64 7.60
N GLN A 316 32.39 7.31 8.75
CA GLN A 316 31.76 6.70 9.93
C GLN A 316 30.30 6.29 9.67
N ILE A 317 29.50 7.13 8.99
CA ILE A 317 28.14 6.75 8.58
C ILE A 317 28.14 5.61 7.56
N ALA A 318 29.11 5.58 6.64
CA ALA A 318 29.21 4.48 5.68
C ALA A 318 29.47 3.14 6.39
N VAL A 319 30.38 3.13 7.37
CA VAL A 319 30.68 1.95 8.20
C VAL A 319 29.45 1.54 9.02
N TRP A 320 28.88 2.47 9.78
CA TRP A 320 27.70 2.22 10.62
C TRP A 320 26.49 1.70 9.82
N ARG A 321 26.25 2.28 8.64
CA ARG A 321 25.21 1.81 7.71
C ARG A 321 25.48 0.37 7.28
N THR A 322 26.73 0.03 6.97
CA THR A 322 27.12 -1.32 6.56
C THR A 322 26.98 -2.32 7.72
N GLU A 323 27.31 -1.94 8.95
CA GLU A 323 27.06 -2.77 10.14
C GLU A 323 25.56 -3.08 10.29
N ILE A 324 24.69 -2.07 10.20
CA ILE A 324 23.24 -2.29 10.25
C ILE A 324 22.77 -3.29 9.18
N GLN A 325 23.30 -3.18 7.96
CA GLN A 325 22.92 -4.08 6.86
C GLN A 325 23.40 -5.52 7.11
N ILE A 326 24.60 -5.70 7.65
CA ILE A 326 25.12 -7.02 8.04
C ILE A 326 24.22 -7.63 9.11
N ASP A 327 23.89 -6.87 10.16
CA ASP A 327 23.01 -7.32 11.24
C ASP A 327 21.63 -7.78 10.72
N GLN A 328 21.05 -7.04 9.78
CA GLN A 328 19.79 -7.41 9.14
C GLN A 328 19.88 -8.71 8.33
N LEU A 329 20.99 -8.92 7.61
CA LEU A 329 21.22 -10.15 6.85
C LEU A 329 21.42 -11.35 7.77
N MET A 330 22.14 -11.19 8.88
CA MET A 330 22.36 -12.24 9.88
C MET A 330 21.04 -12.59 10.60
N ALA A 331 20.26 -11.60 11.01
CA ALA A 331 18.95 -11.80 11.62
C ALA A 331 17.97 -12.54 10.68
N ALA A 332 18.00 -12.24 9.38
CA ALA A 332 17.20 -12.96 8.38
C ALA A 332 17.59 -14.43 8.21
N GLN A 333 18.81 -14.82 8.59
CA GLN A 333 19.29 -16.21 8.56
C GLN A 333 19.03 -16.97 9.87
N GLY A 334 18.41 -16.33 10.87
CA GLY A 334 18.06 -16.95 12.14
C GLY A 334 19.20 -17.04 13.15
N ASP A 335 20.33 -16.37 12.89
CA ASP A 335 21.37 -16.21 13.90
C ASP A 335 20.90 -15.21 14.96
N GLU A 336 21.03 -15.58 16.24
CA GLU A 336 20.81 -14.69 17.39
C GLU A 336 21.91 -13.63 17.44
N THR A 337 21.89 -12.71 16.48
CA THR A 337 22.72 -11.52 16.54
C THR A 337 22.12 -10.58 17.57
N SER A 338 22.87 -10.31 18.64
CA SER A 338 22.54 -9.26 19.62
C SER A 338 22.75 -7.89 18.99
N SER A 339 21.93 -7.51 18.01
CA SER A 339 22.09 -6.26 17.28
C SER A 339 20.94 -5.29 17.59
N THR A 340 20.76 -4.98 18.87
CA THR A 340 20.19 -3.67 19.26
C THR A 340 21.35 -2.74 19.54
N GLY A 341 22.11 -2.39 18.50
CA GLY A 341 22.96 -1.21 18.56
C GLY A 341 22.08 0.00 18.82
N GLU A 342 22.37 0.74 19.88
CA GLU A 342 21.69 2.00 20.16
C GLU A 342 21.94 2.97 18.99
N ASN A 343 20.88 3.40 18.30
CA ASN A 343 21.01 4.27 17.12
C ASN A 343 21.17 5.76 17.51
N HIS A 344 21.19 6.07 18.81
CA HIS A 344 21.36 7.42 19.30
C HIS A 344 22.79 7.91 19.06
N MET A 345 22.95 9.18 18.69
CA MET A 345 24.26 9.70 18.31
C MET A 345 24.48 11.15 18.71
N VAL A 346 25.76 11.50 18.81
CA VAL A 346 26.25 12.85 19.12
C VAL A 346 26.85 13.46 17.87
N LEU A 347 26.40 14.65 17.48
CA LEU A 347 27.04 15.46 16.45
C LEU A 347 27.78 16.61 17.12
N GLU A 348 29.10 16.50 17.23
CA GLU A 348 29.91 17.55 17.86
C GLU A 348 30.71 18.35 16.83
N GLY A 349 30.78 19.67 17.00
CA GLY A 349 31.63 20.51 16.16
C GLY A 349 31.18 21.97 16.09
N PRO A 350 31.97 22.84 15.45
CA PRO A 350 31.67 24.27 15.31
C PRO A 350 30.32 24.55 14.63
N PRO A 351 29.73 25.75 14.80
CA PRO A 351 28.50 26.12 14.12
C PRO A 351 28.74 26.23 12.61
N GLY A 352 27.71 25.91 11.83
CA GLY A 352 27.77 25.98 10.37
C GLY A 352 28.59 24.89 9.68
N THR A 353 28.84 23.76 10.36
CA THR A 353 29.46 22.54 9.81
C THR A 353 28.45 21.50 9.33
N ALA A 354 27.23 21.93 8.98
CA ALA A 354 26.16 21.09 8.41
C ALA A 354 25.56 19.99 9.31
N LYS A 355 25.80 19.98 10.63
CA LYS A 355 25.22 19.01 11.60
C LYS A 355 23.71 18.76 11.41
N THR A 356 22.89 19.81 11.36
CA THR A 356 21.43 19.70 11.17
C THR A 356 21.06 19.06 9.82
N THR A 357 21.77 19.44 8.75
CA THR A 357 21.57 18.85 7.41
C THR A 357 21.97 17.38 7.40
N PHE A 358 23.06 17.04 8.10
CA PHE A 358 23.55 15.69 8.25
C PHE A 358 22.57 14.81 9.03
N ALA A 359 21.99 15.32 10.13
CA ALA A 359 20.96 14.63 10.92
C ALA A 359 19.74 14.22 10.06
N ARG A 360 19.29 15.10 9.16
CA ARG A 360 18.20 14.80 8.21
C ARG A 360 18.57 13.68 7.24
N ILE A 361 19.79 13.69 6.71
CA ILE A 361 20.28 12.62 5.83
C ILE A 361 20.38 11.29 6.59
N VAL A 362 20.84 11.32 7.84
CA VAL A 362 20.89 10.12 8.70
C VAL A 362 19.50 9.57 8.97
N ALA A 363 18.49 10.42 9.21
CA ALA A 363 17.10 9.99 9.34
C ALA A 363 16.59 9.28 8.08
N GLU A 364 16.88 9.84 6.90
CA GLU A 364 16.54 9.20 5.62
C GLU A 364 17.26 7.86 5.43
N ILE A 365 18.53 7.75 5.84
CA ILE A 365 19.28 6.48 5.82
C ILE A 365 18.61 5.45 6.75
N LEU A 366 18.27 5.84 7.98
CA LEU A 366 17.61 4.96 8.96
C LEU A 366 16.24 4.49 8.46
N PHE A 367 15.45 5.39 7.87
CA PHE A 367 14.16 5.05 7.26
C PHE A 367 14.36 4.07 6.11
N GLY A 368 15.30 4.36 5.22
CA GLY A 368 15.60 3.53 4.07
C GLY A 368 16.20 2.15 4.41
N LEU A 369 16.72 2.00 5.63
CA LEU A 369 17.12 0.72 6.22
C LEU A 369 16.00 0.07 7.06
N GLY A 370 14.82 0.68 7.17
CA GLY A 370 13.71 0.16 7.97
C GLY A 370 13.94 0.19 9.49
N LYS A 371 14.87 1.01 9.99
CA LYS A 371 15.14 1.19 11.43
C LYS A 371 14.20 2.19 12.10
N ILE A 372 13.58 3.07 11.32
CA ILE A 372 12.54 4.00 11.76
C ILE A 372 11.37 3.95 10.77
N GLN A 373 10.18 4.31 11.23
CA GLN A 373 8.94 4.24 10.45
C GLN A 373 8.76 5.41 9.49
N ARG A 374 9.43 6.53 9.73
CA ARG A 374 9.30 7.75 8.94
C ARG A 374 10.60 8.57 8.94
N PRO A 375 10.95 9.27 7.84
CA PRO A 375 12.24 9.93 7.69
C PRO A 375 12.32 11.33 8.34
N GLU A 376 11.24 11.82 8.95
CA GLU A 376 11.20 13.17 9.52
C GLU A 376 12.09 13.33 10.75
N VAL A 377 12.70 14.50 10.84
CA VAL A 377 13.46 14.97 12.00
C VAL A 377 12.65 16.04 12.70
N MET A 378 12.32 15.79 13.96
CA MET A 378 11.82 16.81 14.87
C MET A 378 13.00 17.56 15.47
N GLU A 379 13.19 18.80 15.04
CA GLU A 379 14.27 19.66 15.56
C GLU A 379 13.75 20.47 16.75
N VAL A 380 14.48 20.42 17.86
CA VAL A 380 14.20 21.20 19.07
C VAL A 380 15.47 21.84 19.59
N THR A 381 15.30 23.00 20.20
CA THR A 381 16.34 23.72 20.94
C THR A 381 15.99 23.74 22.43
N GLU A 382 16.92 24.23 23.26
CA GLU A 382 16.63 24.48 24.68
C GLU A 382 15.39 25.37 24.88
N GLU A 383 15.24 26.42 24.05
CA GLU A 383 14.14 27.39 24.15
C GLU A 383 12.77 26.73 23.90
N ASP A 384 12.73 25.69 23.06
CA ASP A 384 11.50 24.92 22.77
C ASP A 384 11.09 23.99 23.93
N LEU A 385 12.03 23.68 24.83
CA LEU A 385 11.86 22.73 25.93
C LEU A 385 11.66 23.45 27.28
N VAL A 386 12.31 24.58 27.50
CA VAL A 386 12.29 25.30 28.78
C VAL A 386 11.18 26.35 28.80
N VAL A 387 9.96 25.93 29.16
CA VAL A 387 8.81 26.83 29.35
C VAL A 387 8.55 27.05 30.84
N GLY A 388 8.91 28.22 31.38
CA GLY A 388 8.43 28.72 32.67
C GLY A 388 8.88 27.97 33.94
N TYR A 389 8.21 26.85 34.29
CA TYR A 389 8.33 26.15 35.59
C TYR A 389 8.87 24.70 35.46
N VAL A 390 9.49 24.15 36.51
CA VAL A 390 10.21 22.83 36.53
C VAL A 390 9.35 21.69 35.99
N SER A 391 8.10 21.61 36.42
CA SER A 391 7.18 20.55 36.00
C SER A 391 6.81 20.62 34.51
N GLN A 392 6.94 21.79 33.88
CA GLN A 392 6.57 21.99 32.48
C GLN A 392 7.69 21.56 31.53
N THR A 393 8.97 21.70 31.89
CA THR A 393 10.10 21.28 31.05
C THR A 393 10.12 19.77 30.82
N ALA A 394 9.91 18.98 31.88
CA ALA A 394 9.83 17.52 31.76
C ALA A 394 8.60 17.08 30.92
N GLN A 395 7.46 17.72 31.14
CA GLN A 395 6.24 17.48 30.36
C GLN A 395 6.44 17.84 28.88
N ARG A 396 7.14 18.95 28.58
CA ARG A 396 7.44 19.34 27.21
C ARG A 396 8.40 18.38 26.53
N MET A 397 9.44 17.92 27.23
CA MET A 397 10.33 16.88 26.73
C MET A 397 9.56 15.59 26.41
N LYS A 398 8.61 15.21 27.27
CA LYS A 398 7.74 14.06 27.03
C LYS A 398 6.94 14.21 25.73
N GLU A 399 6.25 15.34 25.55
CA GLU A 399 5.46 15.64 24.35
C GLU A 399 6.32 15.57 23.08
N VAL A 400 7.49 16.19 23.12
CA VAL A 400 8.45 16.18 22.00
C VAL A 400 8.93 14.74 21.69
N CYS A 401 9.20 13.92 22.71
CA CYS A 401 9.57 12.53 22.49
C CYS A 401 8.41 11.71 21.88
N GLU A 402 7.18 11.92 22.35
CA GLU A 402 5.97 11.28 21.81
C GLU A 402 5.72 11.70 20.35
N GLU A 403 5.87 12.99 20.05
CA GLU A 403 5.78 13.56 18.71
C GLU A 403 6.88 13.07 17.78
N ALA A 404 8.05 12.65 18.29
CA ALA A 404 9.17 12.13 17.51
C ALA A 404 9.14 10.59 17.33
N LEU A 405 8.24 9.86 17.98
CA LEU A 405 8.14 8.41 17.86
C LEU A 405 7.96 7.96 16.40
N GLY A 406 8.62 6.86 16.04
CA GLY A 406 8.73 6.37 14.67
C GLY A 406 9.75 7.12 13.80
N GLY A 407 10.36 8.20 14.28
CA GLY A 407 11.32 9.04 13.54
C GLY A 407 12.55 9.43 14.37
N VAL A 408 13.07 10.65 14.13
CA VAL A 408 14.26 11.17 14.79
C VAL A 408 13.95 12.45 15.59
N LEU A 409 14.42 12.51 16.83
CA LEU A 409 14.48 13.72 17.65
C LEU A 409 15.89 14.33 17.57
N PHE A 410 16.00 15.55 17.04
CA PHE A 410 17.26 16.30 16.98
C PHE A 410 17.25 17.45 18.00
N ILE A 411 18.16 17.41 18.98
CA ILE A 411 18.29 18.45 20.01
C ILE A 411 19.56 19.26 19.72
N ASP A 412 19.40 20.47 19.20
CA ASP A 412 20.53 21.37 18.96
C ASP A 412 20.99 22.03 20.27
N GLU A 413 22.30 22.17 20.41
CA GLU A 413 22.96 22.68 21.61
C GLU A 413 22.47 22.02 22.91
N ALA A 414 22.33 20.68 22.89
CA ALA A 414 21.75 19.88 23.97
C ALA A 414 22.43 20.09 25.35
N TYR A 415 23.70 20.49 25.36
CA TYR A 415 24.45 20.82 26.57
C TYR A 415 23.84 21.97 27.38
N ARG A 416 23.01 22.82 26.77
CA ARG A 416 22.29 23.88 27.47
C ARG A 416 21.22 23.36 28.43
N LEU A 417 20.75 22.12 28.23
CA LEU A 417 19.87 21.45 29.19
C LEU A 417 20.58 21.13 30.52
N VAL A 418 21.91 21.23 30.60
CA VAL A 418 22.67 21.06 31.84
C VAL A 418 22.96 22.43 32.45
N PRO A 419 22.39 22.75 33.62
CA PRO A 419 22.62 24.05 34.27
C PRO A 419 24.08 24.26 34.67
N GLU A 420 24.58 25.48 34.55
CA GLU A 420 25.94 25.85 34.98
C GLU A 420 26.06 26.12 36.49
N THR A 421 24.94 26.40 37.17
CA THR A 421 24.86 26.70 38.59
C THR A 421 24.05 25.65 39.35
N GLU A 422 24.58 25.18 40.48
CA GLU A 422 23.86 24.31 41.42
C GLU A 422 22.62 25.04 41.97
N GLY A 423 21.44 24.74 41.42
CA GLY A 423 20.17 25.33 41.89
C GLY A 423 19.00 25.26 40.89
N HIS A 424 19.26 25.08 39.59
CA HIS A 424 18.21 24.98 38.58
C HIS A 424 17.89 23.51 38.24
N SER A 425 16.85 22.92 38.84
CA SER A 425 16.52 21.49 38.67
C SER A 425 15.83 21.13 37.34
N PHE A 426 15.36 22.12 36.58
CA PHE A 426 14.54 21.98 35.36
C PHE A 426 15.16 21.05 34.31
N GLY A 427 16.45 21.23 34.02
CA GLY A 427 17.17 20.47 33.01
C GLY A 427 17.40 19.00 33.37
N LYS A 428 17.54 18.69 34.67
CA LYS A 428 17.75 17.30 35.14
C LYS A 428 16.52 16.44 34.89
N ASP A 429 15.32 16.96 35.15
CA ASP A 429 14.07 16.21 34.97
C ASP A 429 13.75 15.98 33.48
N ALA A 430 14.08 16.92 32.60
CA ALA A 430 14.01 16.73 31.16
C ALA A 430 15.00 15.66 30.67
N ILE A 431 16.25 15.68 31.13
CA ILE A 431 17.26 14.65 30.80
C ILE A 431 16.79 13.26 31.27
N ASN A 432 16.27 13.16 32.49
CA ASN A 432 15.73 11.89 33.01
C ASN A 432 14.54 11.39 32.18
N THR A 433 13.68 12.30 31.74
CA THR A 433 12.54 11.97 30.85
C THR A 433 13.05 11.47 29.49
N LEU A 434 14.01 12.16 28.87
CA LEU A 434 14.63 11.75 27.62
C LEU A 434 15.27 10.35 27.73
N LEU A 435 16.07 10.11 28.79
CA LEU A 435 16.72 8.81 29.04
C LEU A 435 15.72 7.66 29.20
N LYS A 436 14.57 7.93 29.81
CA LYS A 436 13.48 6.96 29.93
C LYS A 436 12.91 6.62 28.56
N TYR A 437 12.61 7.61 27.72
CA TYR A 437 12.08 7.37 26.38
C TYR A 437 13.07 6.67 25.46
N MET A 438 14.37 7.00 25.57
CA MET A 438 15.43 6.30 24.84
C MET A 438 15.50 4.81 25.19
N GLU A 439 15.22 4.44 26.45
CA GLU A 439 15.17 3.04 26.88
C GLU A 439 13.87 2.35 26.47
N ASP A 440 12.72 2.95 26.82
CA ASP A 440 11.40 2.35 26.63
C ASP A 440 11.03 2.22 25.13
N PHE A 441 11.58 3.09 24.28
CA PHE A 441 11.26 3.17 22.86
C PHE A 441 12.48 3.07 21.93
N ARG A 442 13.53 2.35 22.32
CA ARG A 442 14.79 2.21 21.55
C ARG A 442 14.60 1.76 20.08
N ASP A 443 13.56 0.97 19.80
CA ASP A 443 13.24 0.46 18.46
C ASP A 443 12.35 1.42 17.65
N ARG A 444 11.93 2.54 18.25
CA ARG A 444 10.98 3.49 17.67
C ARG A 444 11.43 4.94 17.75
N LEU A 445 12.44 5.28 18.56
CA LEU A 445 12.92 6.65 18.71
C LEU A 445 14.43 6.67 18.54
N VAL A 446 14.90 7.46 17.58
CA VAL A 446 16.32 7.81 17.48
C VAL A 446 16.51 9.23 17.96
N VAL A 447 17.55 9.45 18.77
CA VAL A 447 17.85 10.77 19.36
C VAL A 447 19.23 11.17 18.88
N ILE A 448 19.30 12.37 18.29
CA ILE A 448 20.53 12.98 17.84
C ILE A 448 20.72 14.25 18.65
N VAL A 449 21.79 14.31 19.44
CA VAL A 449 22.16 15.53 20.18
C VAL A 449 23.31 16.23 19.48
N ALA A 450 23.26 17.56 19.39
CA ALA A 450 24.32 18.34 18.77
C ALA A 450 24.88 19.42 19.69
N GLY A 451 26.13 19.79 19.47
CA GLY A 451 26.75 20.89 20.20
C GLY A 451 28.25 21.03 19.94
N TYR A 452 28.89 21.84 20.78
CA TYR A 452 30.34 22.04 20.74
C TYR A 452 31.06 20.92 21.51
N PRO A 453 32.27 20.47 21.09
CA PRO A 453 32.90 19.29 21.67
C PRO A 453 33.17 19.36 23.19
N LYS A 454 33.57 20.53 23.72
CA LYS A 454 33.88 20.69 25.15
C LYS A 454 32.60 20.61 25.99
N GLU A 455 31.54 21.22 25.50
CA GLU A 455 30.24 21.36 26.12
C GLU A 455 29.46 20.05 26.05
N MET A 456 29.56 19.31 24.94
CA MET A 456 28.98 17.97 24.82
C MET A 456 29.65 16.97 25.75
N ARG A 457 30.97 17.06 25.96
CA ARG A 457 31.64 16.26 27.00
C ARG A 457 31.10 16.55 28.40
N ARG A 458 30.82 17.83 28.72
CA ARG A 458 30.17 18.23 29.98
C ARG A 458 28.75 17.66 30.08
N PHE A 459 27.99 17.72 28.99
CA PHE A 459 26.63 17.17 28.91
C PHE A 459 26.60 15.67 29.19
N LEU A 460 27.43 14.88 28.49
CA LEU A 460 27.49 13.43 28.66
C LEU A 460 27.98 13.03 30.06
N ALA A 461 28.87 13.83 30.67
CA ALA A 461 29.35 13.60 32.04
C ALA A 461 28.31 13.97 33.13
N ALA A 462 27.25 14.73 32.78
CA ALA A 462 26.26 15.18 33.75
C ALA A 462 25.37 14.05 34.28
N ASN A 463 25.21 12.97 33.51
CA ASN A 463 24.47 11.77 33.92
C ASN A 463 25.10 10.53 33.26
N PRO A 464 25.56 9.51 34.02
CA PRO A 464 26.12 8.28 33.47
C PRO A 464 25.21 7.58 32.44
N GLY A 465 23.89 7.73 32.55
CA GLY A 465 22.93 7.18 31.59
C GLY A 465 23.04 7.81 30.19
N LEU A 466 23.45 9.07 30.08
CA LEU A 466 23.68 9.70 28.76
C LEU A 466 24.87 9.07 28.06
N ALA A 467 25.98 8.89 28.80
CA ALA A 467 27.20 8.30 28.25
C ALA A 467 27.01 6.84 27.79
N SER A 468 26.13 6.08 28.44
CA SER A 468 25.85 4.70 28.00
C SER A 468 25.05 4.65 26.70
N ARG A 469 24.02 5.51 26.54
CA ARG A 469 23.13 5.50 25.37
C ARG A 469 23.68 6.23 24.13
N PHE A 470 24.59 7.18 24.34
CA PHE A 470 25.23 7.95 23.27
C PHE A 470 26.66 7.43 23.01
N ASN A 471 26.74 6.22 22.45
CA ASN A 471 28.02 5.55 22.17
C ASN A 471 28.61 5.89 20.80
N PHE A 472 27.83 6.54 19.91
CA PHE A 472 28.26 6.91 18.57
C PHE A 472 28.39 8.43 18.44
N THR A 473 29.63 8.91 18.25
CA THR A 473 29.95 10.35 18.15
C THR A 473 30.54 10.68 16.79
N LEU A 474 29.91 11.59 16.06
CA LEU A 474 30.39 12.14 14.80
C LEU A 474 30.99 13.53 15.04
N THR A 475 32.30 13.65 14.78
CA THR A 475 33.04 14.90 14.95
C THR A 475 33.13 15.68 13.64
N PHE A 476 32.57 16.89 13.65
CA PHE A 476 32.58 17.84 12.55
C PHE A 476 33.69 18.87 12.77
N THR A 477 34.71 18.86 11.92
CA THR A 477 35.81 19.82 11.97
C THR A 477 35.50 21.09 11.18
N SER A 478 36.20 22.18 11.49
CA SER A 478 36.14 23.42 10.71
C SER A 478 36.55 23.18 9.26
N TYR A 479 35.84 23.81 8.32
CA TYR A 479 36.15 23.68 6.90
C TYR A 479 37.51 24.30 6.56
N THR A 480 38.17 23.71 5.58
CA THR A 480 39.31 24.28 4.87
C THR A 480 38.87 25.48 4.03
N ALA A 481 39.83 26.34 3.66
CA ALA A 481 39.53 27.48 2.79
C ALA A 481 38.99 27.03 1.42
N ASP A 482 39.50 25.93 0.88
CA ASP A 482 39.01 25.30 -0.35
C ASP A 482 37.55 24.84 -0.21
N GLU A 483 37.21 24.17 0.90
CA GLU A 483 35.83 23.75 1.19
C GLU A 483 34.90 24.96 1.37
N ILE A 484 35.34 26.04 2.02
CA ILE A 484 34.56 27.28 2.15
C ILE A 484 34.26 27.89 0.77
N VAL A 485 35.23 27.92 -0.13
CA VAL A 485 35.03 28.39 -1.50
C VAL A 485 34.09 27.48 -2.27
N ALA A 486 34.26 26.16 -2.16
CA ALA A 486 33.37 25.19 -2.79
C ALA A 486 31.92 25.33 -2.29
N ILE A 487 31.72 25.51 -0.97
CA ILE A 487 30.41 25.80 -0.37
C ILE A 487 29.85 27.11 -0.92
N GLY A 488 30.68 28.15 -1.00
CA GLY A 488 30.31 29.43 -1.59
C GLY A 488 29.83 29.29 -3.04
N ARG A 489 30.56 28.54 -3.87
CA ARG A 489 30.18 28.24 -5.26
C ARG A 489 28.87 27.47 -5.35
N HIS A 490 28.69 26.46 -4.50
CA HIS A 490 27.45 25.69 -4.44
C HIS A 490 26.25 26.57 -4.10
N ILE A 491 26.38 27.45 -3.11
CA ILE A 491 25.34 28.42 -2.72
C ILE A 491 25.07 29.40 -3.86
N ALA A 492 26.12 29.95 -4.48
CA ALA A 492 25.99 30.88 -5.60
C ALA A 492 25.24 30.23 -6.78
N GLY A 493 25.55 28.98 -7.12
CA GLY A 493 24.83 28.20 -8.14
C GLY A 493 23.35 28.00 -7.79
N LYS A 494 23.05 27.57 -6.56
CA LYS A 494 21.67 27.36 -6.08
C LYS A 494 20.84 28.64 -6.10
N GLU A 495 21.43 29.76 -5.67
CA GLU A 495 20.79 31.08 -5.62
C GLU A 495 20.83 31.84 -6.97
N LYS A 496 21.41 31.22 -8.01
CA LYS A 496 21.62 31.80 -9.35
C LYS A 496 22.35 33.14 -9.31
N ILE A 497 23.35 33.25 -8.44
CA ILE A 497 24.22 34.42 -8.28
C ILE A 497 25.48 34.16 -9.10
N ALA A 498 25.66 34.88 -10.20
CA ALA A 498 26.89 34.84 -10.97
C ALA A 498 27.99 35.64 -10.25
N ILE A 499 29.10 34.98 -9.94
CA ILE A 499 30.30 35.57 -9.33
C ILE A 499 31.49 35.29 -10.24
N ALA A 500 32.27 36.33 -10.55
CA ALA A 500 33.45 36.24 -11.41
C ALA A 500 34.50 35.30 -10.79
N GLU A 501 35.19 34.52 -11.62
CA GLU A 501 36.16 33.51 -11.16
C GLU A 501 37.30 34.14 -10.36
N GLU A 502 37.68 35.37 -10.72
CA GLU A 502 38.74 36.16 -10.09
C GLU A 502 38.38 36.65 -8.68
N ALA A 503 37.10 36.59 -8.29
CA ALA A 503 36.64 37.02 -6.96
C ALA A 503 36.78 35.91 -5.89
N TRP A 504 36.73 34.63 -6.28
CA TRP A 504 36.83 33.50 -5.34
C TRP A 504 38.15 33.43 -4.55
N PRO A 505 39.32 33.75 -5.13
CA PRO A 505 40.57 33.82 -4.36
C PRO A 505 40.51 34.78 -3.16
N MET A 506 39.67 35.82 -3.20
CA MET A 506 39.50 36.74 -2.06
C MET A 506 38.82 36.05 -0.87
N LEU A 507 37.76 35.27 -1.14
CA LEU A 507 37.10 34.46 -0.12
C LEU A 507 38.06 33.37 0.41
N HIS A 508 38.84 32.73 -0.46
CA HIS A 508 39.85 31.75 -0.06
C HIS A 508 40.88 32.36 0.91
N ALA A 509 41.46 33.51 0.56
CA ALA A 509 42.46 34.19 1.38
C ALA A 509 41.89 34.59 2.74
N GLU A 510 40.67 35.11 2.77
CA GLU A 510 40.01 35.49 4.02
C GLU A 510 39.65 34.27 4.88
N ALA A 511 39.12 33.19 4.28
CA ALA A 511 38.85 31.94 5.00
C ALA A 511 40.14 31.34 5.59
N THR A 512 41.25 31.41 4.85
CA THR A 512 42.58 31.00 5.33
C THR A 512 43.01 31.81 6.55
N ARG A 513 42.86 33.13 6.50
CA ARG A 513 43.17 34.04 7.61
C ARG A 513 42.32 33.74 8.85
N LEU A 514 41.01 33.60 8.68
CA LEU A 514 40.08 33.31 9.77
C LEU A 514 40.34 31.95 10.43
N ARG A 515 40.66 30.93 9.63
CA ARG A 515 41.00 29.59 10.14
C ARG A 515 42.34 29.57 10.89
N ALA A 516 43.31 30.38 10.47
CA ALA A 516 44.61 30.47 11.12
C ALA A 516 44.60 31.32 12.41
N THR A 517 43.52 32.05 12.70
CA THR A 517 43.40 32.92 13.88
C THR A 517 42.76 32.14 15.04
N PRO A 518 43.49 31.80 16.11
CA PRO A 518 42.95 31.08 17.26
C PRO A 518 42.03 31.96 18.11
N THR A 519 41.07 31.35 18.79
CA THR A 519 40.13 31.97 19.73
C THR A 519 39.87 31.01 20.90
N ASP A 520 39.22 31.49 21.96
CA ASP A 520 38.86 30.66 23.13
C ASP A 520 37.90 29.50 22.78
N ALA A 521 37.16 29.64 21.67
CA ALA A 521 36.17 28.67 21.17
C ALA A 521 36.61 27.92 19.90
N GLY A 522 37.90 27.99 19.54
CA GLY A 522 38.46 27.34 18.35
C GLY A 522 39.21 28.33 17.46
N THR A 523 38.66 28.62 16.28
CA THR A 523 39.22 29.60 15.33
C THR A 523 38.26 30.76 15.08
N ALA A 524 38.74 31.85 14.48
CA ALA A 524 37.87 32.96 14.07
C ALA A 524 36.86 32.52 12.99
N LEU A 525 37.18 31.49 12.19
CA LEU A 525 36.24 30.89 11.23
C LEU A 525 35.10 30.13 11.92
N ASP A 526 35.38 29.52 13.07
CA ASP A 526 34.37 28.83 13.89
C ASP A 526 33.37 29.81 14.48
N ILE A 527 33.85 30.92 15.01
CA ILE A 527 32.99 32.02 15.50
C ILE A 527 32.17 32.61 14.36
N ALA A 528 32.78 32.80 13.18
CA ALA A 528 32.07 33.30 12.00
C ALA A 528 31.01 32.31 11.47
N GLY A 529 31.06 31.04 11.89
CA GLY A 529 30.06 30.04 11.56
C GLY A 529 30.31 29.30 10.25
N ASN A 530 31.57 29.09 9.83
CA ASN A 530 31.94 28.17 8.74
C ASN A 530 31.07 28.32 7.47
N GLY A 531 30.24 27.32 7.12
CA GLY A 531 29.36 27.39 5.95
C GLY A 531 28.30 28.51 6.03
N ARG A 532 27.88 28.91 7.25
CA ARG A 532 27.03 30.09 7.46
C ARG A 532 27.79 31.38 7.07
N TYR A 533 29.09 31.46 7.34
CA TYR A 533 29.94 32.57 6.87
C TYR A 533 30.01 32.62 5.35
N ALA A 534 30.27 31.48 4.68
CA ALA A 534 30.29 31.41 3.21
C ALA A 534 28.96 31.90 2.61
N ARG A 535 27.82 31.47 3.17
CA ARG A 535 26.48 31.96 2.79
C ARG A 535 26.35 33.46 2.99
N LYS A 536 26.74 33.98 4.16
CA LYS A 536 26.67 35.41 4.51
C LYS A 536 27.41 36.25 3.46
N VAL A 537 28.63 35.83 3.09
CA VAL A 537 29.45 36.51 2.07
C VAL A 537 28.80 36.45 0.69
N VAL A 538 28.33 35.28 0.23
CA VAL A 538 27.70 35.13 -1.09
C VAL A 538 26.42 35.96 -1.20
N VAL A 539 25.59 36.00 -0.16
CA VAL A 539 24.40 36.84 -0.11
C VAL A 539 24.77 38.33 -0.09
N ALA A 540 25.82 38.70 0.64
CA ALA A 540 26.33 40.07 0.65
C ALA A 540 26.86 40.49 -0.73
N CYS A 541 27.54 39.60 -1.47
CA CYS A 541 28.00 39.86 -2.84
C CYS A 541 26.85 40.28 -3.77
N LYS A 542 25.69 39.61 -3.68
CA LYS A 542 24.48 39.98 -4.44
C LYS A 542 24.02 41.41 -4.11
N ARG A 543 24.08 41.79 -2.83
CA ARG A 543 23.71 43.14 -2.37
C ARG A 543 24.71 44.19 -2.82
N GLU A 544 26.01 43.91 -2.74
CA GLU A 544 27.05 44.86 -3.15
C GLU A 544 27.05 45.09 -4.66
N ARG A 545 26.81 44.05 -5.47
CA ARG A 545 26.55 44.21 -6.90
C ARG A 545 25.33 45.11 -7.17
N ALA A 546 24.23 44.89 -6.45
CA ALA A 546 23.04 45.73 -6.60
C ALA A 546 23.33 47.19 -6.21
N ARG A 547 24.16 47.43 -5.18
CA ARG A 547 24.63 48.76 -4.80
C ARG A 547 25.51 49.38 -5.88
N ARG A 548 26.42 48.62 -6.51
CA ARG A 548 27.25 49.10 -7.63
C ARG A 548 26.40 49.60 -8.80
N LEU A 549 25.29 48.91 -9.05
CA LEU A 549 24.39 49.16 -10.19
C LEU A 549 23.17 50.02 -9.83
N SER A 550 23.07 50.52 -8.59
CA SER A 550 21.83 51.17 -8.11
C SER A 550 21.53 52.52 -8.76
N SER A 551 22.54 53.15 -9.36
CA SER A 551 22.37 54.42 -10.08
C SER A 551 21.82 54.25 -11.50
N ASN A 552 21.73 53.02 -12.01
CA ASN A 552 21.26 52.77 -13.37
C ASN A 552 19.74 52.61 -13.44
N THR A 553 19.15 53.13 -14.51
CA THR A 553 17.74 52.89 -14.84
C THR A 553 17.53 51.45 -15.36
N PRO A 554 16.30 50.90 -15.33
CA PRO A 554 16.02 49.58 -15.90
C PRO A 554 16.44 49.45 -17.37
N GLU A 555 16.24 50.50 -18.17
CA GLU A 555 16.64 50.54 -19.58
C GLU A 555 18.17 50.52 -19.74
N GLU A 556 18.90 51.24 -18.89
CA GLU A 556 20.37 51.22 -18.87
C GLU A 556 20.92 49.85 -18.45
N LEU A 557 20.31 49.20 -17.46
CA LEU A 557 20.69 47.85 -17.05
C LEU A 557 20.48 46.84 -18.17
N ALA A 558 19.37 46.96 -18.92
CA ALA A 558 19.12 46.12 -20.09
C ALA A 558 20.14 46.37 -21.21
N ALA A 559 20.51 47.63 -21.46
CA ALA A 559 21.54 47.99 -22.43
C ALA A 559 22.92 47.45 -22.03
N LEU A 560 23.28 47.54 -20.74
CA LEU A 560 24.51 46.98 -20.19
C LEU A 560 24.52 45.45 -20.34
N ALA A 561 23.42 44.78 -20.02
CA ALA A 561 23.28 43.33 -20.19
C ALA A 561 23.50 42.89 -21.65
N ALA A 562 22.96 43.66 -22.60
CA ALA A 562 23.07 43.37 -24.03
C ALA A 562 24.46 43.65 -24.59
N ALA A 563 25.15 44.67 -24.07
CA ALA A 563 26.50 45.03 -24.49
C ALA A 563 27.56 44.06 -23.93
N ASP A 564 27.49 43.77 -22.63
CA ASP A 564 28.38 42.85 -21.95
C ASP A 564 27.71 42.28 -20.67
N PRO A 565 27.20 41.04 -20.72
CA PRO A 565 26.59 40.39 -19.57
C PRO A 565 27.51 40.29 -18.34
N SER A 566 28.83 40.33 -18.52
CA SER A 566 29.79 40.25 -17.41
C SER A 566 29.71 41.45 -16.46
N LEU A 567 29.19 42.59 -16.94
CA LEU A 567 28.96 43.79 -16.13
C LEU A 567 27.87 43.61 -15.07
N LEU A 568 27.01 42.60 -15.24
CA LEU A 568 25.97 42.21 -14.27
C LEU A 568 26.41 41.07 -13.33
N VAL A 569 27.66 40.62 -13.44
CA VAL A 569 28.28 39.62 -12.58
C VAL A 569 28.92 40.31 -11.36
N VAL A 570 28.91 39.64 -10.20
CA VAL A 570 29.65 40.10 -9.02
C VAL A 570 31.14 40.12 -9.36
N ASN A 571 31.80 41.26 -9.22
CA ASN A 571 33.24 41.39 -9.47
C ASN A 571 34.05 41.33 -8.16
N THR A 572 35.36 41.52 -8.27
CA THR A 572 36.29 41.56 -7.12
C THR A 572 35.97 42.67 -6.12
N ASP A 573 35.54 43.86 -6.58
CA ASP A 573 35.21 44.98 -5.69
C ASP A 573 33.96 44.70 -4.85
N ASP A 574 32.96 44.07 -5.45
CA ASP A 574 31.75 43.64 -4.74
C ASP A 574 32.07 42.59 -3.68
N MET A 575 32.93 41.62 -4.01
CA MET A 575 33.40 40.60 -3.07
C MET A 575 34.20 41.24 -1.92
N ALA A 576 35.08 42.19 -2.21
CA ALA A 576 35.84 42.92 -1.19
C ALA A 576 34.93 43.62 -0.17
N ARG A 577 33.91 44.34 -0.67
CA ARG A 577 32.91 45.00 0.19
C ARG A 577 32.05 43.99 0.97
N ALA A 578 31.70 42.88 0.34
CA ALA A 578 30.93 41.80 0.97
C ALA A 578 31.69 41.13 2.11
N LEU A 579 33.00 40.88 1.93
CA LEU A 579 33.86 40.34 2.98
C LEU A 579 33.99 41.32 4.15
N ALA A 580 34.25 42.60 3.87
CA ALA A 580 34.37 43.63 4.90
C ALA A 580 33.10 43.79 5.74
N SER A 581 31.92 43.83 5.10
CA SER A 581 30.63 43.92 5.80
C SER A 581 30.24 42.64 6.56
N SER A 582 30.79 41.49 6.17
CA SER A 582 30.52 40.21 6.83
C SER A 582 31.34 40.02 8.11
N GLN A 583 32.43 40.76 8.30
CA GLN A 583 33.29 40.76 9.50
C GLN A 583 32.69 41.55 10.68
N SER A 584 31.97 42.64 10.40
CA SER A 584 31.57 43.66 11.39
C SER A 584 30.45 43.27 12.37
N GLY A 585 29.98 42.01 12.37
CA GLY A 585 28.88 41.55 13.22
C GLY A 585 29.29 40.70 14.42
N ASP A 586 30.34 39.88 14.31
CA ASP A 586 30.57 38.76 15.26
C ASP A 586 31.95 38.76 15.94
N ILE A 587 32.93 39.55 15.46
CA ILE A 587 34.33 39.51 15.95
C ILE A 587 34.61 40.61 17.00
N SER A 588 33.72 41.58 17.20
CA SER A 588 33.95 42.72 18.13
C SER A 588 33.73 42.40 19.62
N ALA A 589 33.59 41.12 20.00
CA ALA A 589 33.35 40.69 21.39
C ALA A 589 34.54 39.94 22.03
N ALA A 590 35.73 39.95 21.42
CA ALA A 590 36.94 39.52 22.10
C ALA A 590 37.61 40.75 22.78
N PRO A 591 37.74 40.79 24.12
CA PRO A 591 38.49 41.85 24.76
C PRO A 591 39.96 41.70 24.36
N ALA A 592 40.56 42.79 23.89
CA ALA A 592 42.01 42.87 23.77
C ALA A 592 42.61 42.63 25.17
N THR A 593 43.44 41.59 25.28
CA THR A 593 44.41 41.45 26.37
C THR A 593 45.78 41.80 25.85
#